data_AF-A0A242E061-F1
#
_entry.id   AF-A0A242E061-F1
#
_cell.length_a   1.000
_cell.length_b   1.000
_cell.length_c   1.000
_cell.angle_alpha   90.00
_cell.angle_beta   90.00
_cell.angle_gamma   90.00
#
_symmetry.space_group_name_H-M   'P 1'
#
loop_
_entity.id
_entity.type
_entity.pdbx_description
1 polymer ?
#
loop_
_entity_poly.entity_id
_entity_poly.type
_entity_poly.pdbx_seq_one_letter_code
_entity_poly.pdbx_strand_id
1 'polypeptide(L)'
;MYKRQDKREAQRQKDLLAVEKQSVKVLKNTFADIKEVKIERTGYNNITGFYHTIVILTNIEGKSVTFDYGFIKNDTELSGFAVVNEKIQKEGKTKNKIKVIYSNEEEEII
;
A
#
# COMPACT_ATOMS: atom_id res chain seq x y z
N MET A 1 -12.36 18.50 -28.52
CA MET A 1 -12.69 17.07 -28.34
C MET A 1 -11.86 16.47 -27.19
N TYR A 2 -11.94 17.02 -25.96
CA TYR A 2 -11.04 16.69 -24.83
C TYR A 2 -11.71 15.94 -23.65
N LYS A 3 -13.03 16.03 -23.47
CA LYS A 3 -13.77 15.53 -22.29
C LYS A 3 -13.71 14.01 -22.00
N ARG A 4 -13.14 13.18 -22.89
CA ARG A 4 -13.13 11.70 -22.73
C ARG A 4 -11.84 11.16 -22.10
N GLN A 5 -10.69 11.83 -22.27
CA GLN A 5 -9.42 11.40 -21.67
C GLN A 5 -9.39 11.72 -20.18
N ASP A 6 -9.79 12.93 -19.79
CA ASP A 6 -9.84 13.36 -18.38
C ASP A 6 -10.70 12.43 -17.52
N LYS A 7 -11.83 11.95 -18.05
CA LYS A 7 -12.72 11.01 -17.34
C LYS A 7 -12.07 9.63 -17.13
N ARG A 8 -11.30 9.15 -18.09
CA ARG A 8 -10.62 7.85 -18.00
C ARG A 8 -9.47 7.91 -17.01
N GLU A 9 -8.72 9.02 -17.01
CA GLU A 9 -7.63 9.24 -16.08
C GLU A 9 -8.12 9.42 -14.65
N ALA A 10 -9.15 10.24 -14.44
CA ALA A 10 -9.78 10.40 -13.13
C ALA A 10 -10.32 9.06 -12.58
N GLN A 11 -10.90 8.22 -13.43
CA GLN A 11 -11.35 6.90 -13.01
C GLN A 11 -10.19 5.99 -12.62
N ARG A 12 -9.09 5.99 -13.40
CA ARG A 12 -7.89 5.21 -13.07
C ARG A 12 -7.28 5.62 -11.73
N GLN A 13 -7.21 6.92 -11.44
CA GLN A 13 -6.70 7.41 -10.16
C GLN A 13 -7.59 6.97 -8.98
N LYS A 14 -8.92 7.03 -9.15
CA LYS A 14 -9.86 6.52 -8.14
C LYS A 14 -9.72 5.01 -7.92
N ASP A 15 -9.59 4.24 -8.99
CA ASP A 15 -9.43 2.80 -8.92
C ASP A 15 -8.10 2.42 -8.25
N LEU A 16 -7.02 3.14 -8.56
CA LEU A 16 -5.71 2.97 -7.94
C LEU A 16 -5.78 3.25 -6.43
N LEU A 17 -6.34 4.39 -6.04
CA LEU A 17 -6.52 4.76 -4.63
C LEU A 17 -7.34 3.71 -3.86
N ALA A 18 -8.40 3.17 -4.49
CA ALA A 18 -9.20 2.11 -3.87
C ALA A 18 -8.37 0.83 -3.63
N VAL A 19 -7.49 0.47 -4.56
CA VAL A 19 -6.58 -0.67 -4.43
C VAL A 19 -5.55 -0.42 -3.33
N GLU A 20 -4.94 0.77 -3.29
CA GLU A 20 -4.00 1.14 -2.22
C GLU A 20 -4.66 1.09 -0.84
N LYS A 21 -5.89 1.60 -0.71
CA LYS A 21 -6.67 1.51 0.53
C LYS A 21 -6.92 0.07 0.97
N GLN A 22 -7.22 -0.83 0.02
CA GLN A 22 -7.38 -2.25 0.34
C GLN A 22 -6.05 -2.89 0.72
N SER A 23 -4.99 -2.61 -0.02
CA SER A 23 -3.69 -3.23 0.18
C SER A 23 -3.07 -2.83 1.52
N VAL A 24 -3.21 -1.57 1.96
CA VAL A 24 -2.70 -1.13 3.28
C VAL A 24 -3.47 -1.81 4.42
N LYS A 25 -4.77 -2.10 4.26
CA LYS A 25 -5.52 -2.87 5.27
C LYS A 25 -4.97 -4.28 5.42
N VAL A 26 -4.62 -4.93 4.32
CA VAL A 26 -3.99 -6.26 4.33
C VAL A 26 -2.57 -6.18 4.91
N LEU A 27 -1.80 -5.15 4.55
CA LEU A 27 -0.48 -4.87 5.10
C LEU A 27 -0.51 -4.73 6.63
N LYS A 28 -1.48 -3.96 7.15
CA LYS A 28 -1.72 -3.78 8.58
C LYS A 28 -2.06 -5.09 9.31
N ASN A 29 -2.71 -6.02 8.62
CA ASN A 29 -3.01 -7.35 9.16
C ASN A 29 -1.81 -8.31 9.09
N THR A 30 -0.81 -8.01 8.24
CA THR A 30 0.36 -8.86 7.99
C THR A 30 1.56 -8.46 8.86
N PHE A 31 1.78 -7.16 9.08
CA PHE A 31 2.90 -6.65 9.89
C PHE A 31 2.47 -5.93 11.16
N ALA A 32 3.21 -6.21 12.23
CA ALA A 32 3.00 -5.65 13.56
C ALA A 32 3.70 -4.29 13.71
N ASP A 33 3.30 -3.56 14.75
CA ASP A 33 3.99 -2.34 15.20
C ASP A 33 4.16 -1.25 14.14
N ILE A 34 3.26 -1.19 13.16
CA ILE A 34 3.24 -0.12 12.15
C ILE A 34 2.75 1.17 12.81
N LYS A 35 3.44 2.28 12.54
CA LYS A 35 3.03 3.65 12.88
C LYS A 35 2.57 4.42 11.65
N GLU A 36 3.33 4.33 10.57
CA GLU A 36 3.07 5.04 9.32
C GLU A 36 3.43 4.19 8.11
N VAL A 37 2.64 4.34 7.04
CA VAL A 37 2.89 3.76 5.72
C VAL A 37 2.82 4.87 4.69
N LYS A 38 3.91 5.10 3.97
CA LYS A 38 3.95 6.02 2.83
C LYS A 38 4.09 5.23 1.54
N ILE A 39 3.16 5.39 0.62
CA ILE A 39 3.21 4.77 -0.70
C ILE A 39 4.03 5.66 -1.63
N GLU A 40 5.15 5.12 -2.12
CA GLU A 40 6.00 5.82 -3.06
C GLU A 40 5.49 5.65 -4.49
N ARG A 41 5.15 4.41 -4.86
CA ARG A 41 4.57 4.10 -6.17
C ARG A 41 3.86 2.76 -6.16
N THR A 42 2.85 2.65 -7.03
CA THR A 42 2.14 1.42 -7.32
C THR A 42 2.18 1.16 -8.82
N GLY A 43 2.80 0.04 -9.22
CA GLY A 43 2.79 -0.46 -10.59
C GLY A 43 1.70 -1.50 -10.77
N TYR A 44 1.01 -1.49 -11.91
CA TYR A 44 0.02 -2.50 -12.27
C TYR A 44 0.50 -3.33 -13.44
N ASN A 45 0.56 -4.65 -13.28
CA ASN A 45 0.82 -5.58 -14.36
C ASN A 45 -0.51 -6.02 -14.99
N ASN A 46 -0.78 -5.54 -16.20
CA ASN A 46 -2.01 -5.84 -16.93
C ASN A 46 -2.12 -7.29 -17.43
N ILE A 47 -1.03 -8.04 -17.47
CA ILE A 47 -1.01 -9.45 -17.88
C ILE A 47 -1.42 -10.33 -16.71
N THR A 48 -0.84 -10.08 -15.53
CA THR A 48 -1.05 -10.94 -14.35
C THR A 48 -2.15 -10.43 -13.41
N GLY A 49 -2.55 -9.16 -13.53
CA GLY A 49 -3.50 -8.51 -12.64
C GLY A 49 -2.91 -8.10 -11.28
N PHE A 50 -1.59 -8.24 -11.11
CA PHE A 50 -0.90 -7.92 -9.87
C PHE A 50 -0.57 -6.44 -9.78
N TYR A 51 -0.75 -5.89 -8.58
CA TYR A 51 -0.21 -4.61 -8.16
C TYR A 51 1.09 -4.83 -7.42
N HIS A 52 2.15 -4.17 -7.87
CA HIS A 52 3.43 -4.10 -7.15
C HIS A 52 3.54 -2.73 -6.51
N THR A 53 3.53 -2.69 -5.19
CA THR A 53 3.54 -1.45 -4.43
C THR A 53 4.84 -1.32 -3.65
N ILE A 54 5.48 -0.16 -3.76
CA ILE A 54 6.64 0.21 -2.95
C ILE A 54 6.19 1.21 -1.90
N VAL A 55 6.53 0.92 -0.65
CA VAL A 55 6.21 1.76 0.50
C VAL A 55 7.43 2.03 1.37
N ILE A 56 7.36 3.10 2.14
CA ILE A 56 8.19 3.33 3.30
C ILE A 56 7.33 3.03 4.52
N LEU A 57 7.71 1.99 5.26
CA LEU A 57 7.04 1.59 6.49
C LEU A 57 7.83 2.12 7.68
N THR A 58 7.17 2.87 8.56
CA THR A 58 7.74 3.37 9.81
C THR A 58 7.08 2.67 10.98
N ASN A 59 7.88 2.09 11.87
CA ASN A 59 7.39 1.38 13.05
C ASN A 59 7.12 2.32 14.24
N ILE A 60 6.56 1.79 15.34
CA ILE A 60 6.30 2.56 16.57
C ILE A 60 7.56 3.14 17.22
N GLU A 61 8.74 2.55 16.97
CA GLU A 61 10.04 3.05 17.44
C GLU A 61 10.58 4.21 16.58
N GLY A 62 9.90 4.56 15.48
CA GLY A 62 10.33 5.60 14.55
C GLY A 62 11.40 5.15 13.55
N LYS A 63 11.63 3.84 13.42
CA LYS A 63 12.54 3.28 12.40
C LYS A 63 11.76 3.04 11.12
N SER A 64 12.34 3.43 9.99
CA SER A 64 11.74 3.28 8.67
C SER A 64 12.50 2.29 7.80
N VAL A 65 11.78 1.59 6.94
CA VAL A 65 12.34 0.68 5.94
C VAL A 65 11.57 0.81 4.63
N THR A 66 12.29 0.77 3.51
CA THR A 66 11.67 0.64 2.19
C THR A 66 11.29 -0.81 1.97
N PHE A 67 10.04 -1.04 1.61
CA PHE A 67 9.44 -2.35 1.48
C PHE A 67 8.61 -2.42 0.21
N ASP A 68 8.67 -3.55 -0.49
CA ASP A 68 7.83 -3.79 -1.65
C ASP A 68 7.03 -5.08 -1.50
N TYR A 69 5.79 -5.03 -1.99
CA TYR A 69 4.87 -6.15 -1.92
C TYR A 69 3.96 -6.23 -3.14
N GLY A 70 3.52 -7.45 -3.42
CA GLY A 70 2.50 -7.78 -4.40
C GLY A 70 1.12 -7.86 -3.77
N PHE A 71 0.11 -7.33 -4.45
CA PHE A 71 -1.29 -7.41 -4.05
C PHE A 71 -2.18 -7.66 -5.27
N ILE A 72 -3.19 -8.52 -5.11
CA ILE A 72 -4.27 -8.71 -6.08
C ILE A 72 -5.53 -8.03 -5.54
N LYS A 73 -6.23 -7.30 -6.39
CA LYS A 73 -7.44 -6.57 -5.98
C LYS A 73 -8.47 -7.51 -5.34
N ASN A 74 -9.04 -7.07 -4.21
CA ASN A 74 -9.99 -7.82 -3.36
C ASN A 74 -9.43 -9.07 -2.67
N ASP A 75 -8.12 -9.30 -2.72
CA ASP A 75 -7.52 -10.40 -1.99
C ASP A 75 -7.41 -10.07 -0.49
N THR A 76 -7.37 -11.08 0.36
CA THR A 76 -7.27 -10.91 1.82
C THR A 76 -5.84 -11.02 2.34
N GLU A 77 -4.92 -11.45 1.49
CA GLU A 77 -3.50 -11.67 1.80
C GLU A 77 -2.61 -10.95 0.79
N LEU A 78 -1.35 -10.73 1.17
CA LEU A 78 -0.35 -10.22 0.23
C LEU A 78 0.09 -11.36 -0.67
N SER A 79 0.08 -11.13 -1.98
CA SER A 79 0.42 -12.15 -2.97
C SER A 79 1.93 -12.43 -3.06
N GLY A 80 2.74 -11.61 -2.38
CA GLY A 80 4.17 -11.82 -2.18
C GLY A 80 4.82 -10.60 -1.53
N PHE A 81 5.87 -10.79 -0.75
CA PHE A 81 6.62 -9.69 -0.15
C PHE A 81 8.07 -10.06 0.10
N ALA A 82 8.98 -9.08 0.00
CA ALA A 82 10.38 -9.26 0.35
C ALA A 82 10.60 -8.78 1.79
N VAL A 83 10.94 -9.70 2.71
CA VAL A 83 11.33 -9.31 4.07
C VAL A 83 12.78 -8.80 4.04
N VAL A 84 12.94 -7.47 4.10
CA VAL A 84 14.27 -6.84 4.05
C VAL A 84 14.89 -6.69 5.45
N ASN A 85 14.08 -6.48 6.49
CA ASN A 85 14.59 -6.27 7.85
C ASN A 85 13.57 -6.62 8.95
N GLU A 86 13.66 -7.85 9.47
CA GLU A 86 12.78 -8.36 10.55
C GLU A 86 12.85 -7.56 11.87
N LYS A 87 13.92 -6.79 12.10
CA LYS A 87 14.03 -5.95 13.30
C LYS A 87 13.10 -4.74 13.25
N ILE A 88 12.75 -4.29 12.04
CA ILE A 88 11.88 -3.14 11.80
C ILE A 88 10.48 -3.61 11.41
N GLN A 89 10.40 -4.64 10.58
CA GLN A 89 9.17 -5.19 10.01
C GLN A 89 8.96 -6.61 10.51
N LYS A 90 8.18 -6.75 11.58
CA LYS A 90 7.84 -8.05 12.17
C LYS A 90 6.49 -8.50 11.65
N GLU A 91 6.35 -9.79 11.34
CA GLU A 91 5.05 -10.37 11.08
C GLU A 91 4.14 -10.28 12.31
N GLY A 92 2.86 -10.02 12.07
CA GLY A 92 1.84 -9.89 13.11
C GLY A 92 0.82 -8.82 12.76
N LYS A 93 -0.22 -8.66 13.58
CA LYS A 93 -1.29 -7.71 13.28
C LYS A 93 -1.10 -6.40 14.04
N THR A 94 -1.02 -5.28 13.30
CA THR A 94 -1.08 -3.95 13.91
C THR A 94 -2.52 -3.63 14.34
N LYS A 95 -2.74 -3.47 15.65
CA LYS A 95 -4.05 -3.13 16.23
C LYS A 95 -4.31 -1.62 16.30
N ASN A 96 -3.24 -0.83 16.42
CA ASN A 96 -3.34 0.60 16.55
C ASN A 96 -3.74 1.25 15.22
N LYS A 97 -4.22 2.50 15.32
CA LYS A 97 -4.41 3.33 14.13
C LYS A 97 -3.06 3.69 13.54
N ILE A 98 -2.95 3.67 12.22
CA ILE A 98 -1.73 4.03 11.49
C ILE A 98 -2.00 5.22 10.60
N LYS A 99 -0.97 6.04 10.38
CA LYS A 99 -1.02 7.09 9.35
C LYS A 99 -0.68 6.47 7.99
N VAL A 100 -1.45 6.77 6.96
CA VAL A 100 -1.21 6.32 5.59
C VAL A 100 -1.10 7.53 4.69
N ILE A 101 -0.08 7.57 3.84
CA ILE A 101 0.12 8.58 2.81
C ILE A 101 0.08 7.84 1.46
N TYR A 102 -0.95 8.08 0.65
CA TYR A 102 -1.16 7.41 -0.63
C TYR A 102 -0.31 8.01 -1.75
N SER A 103 -0.25 7.34 -2.91
CA SER A 103 0.57 7.83 -4.03
C SER A 103 0.08 9.17 -4.61
N ASN A 104 -1.17 9.51 -4.34
CA ASN A 104 -1.79 10.79 -4.73
C ASN A 104 -1.70 11.87 -3.64
N GLU A 105 -0.83 11.67 -2.64
CA GLU A 105 -0.60 12.57 -1.50
C GLU A 105 -1.77 12.68 -0.52
N GLU A 106 -2.87 11.94 -0.72
CA GLU A 106 -3.93 11.86 0.29
C GLU A 106 -3.40 11.20 1.56
N GLU A 107 -3.81 11.74 2.71
CA GLU A 107 -3.50 11.18 4.02
C GLU A 107 -4.76 10.61 4.68
N GLU A 108 -4.63 9.45 5.33
CA GLU A 108 -5.71 8.81 6.05
C GLU A 108 -5.21 8.12 7.32
N ILE A 109 -6.06 8.07 8.34
CA ILE A 109 -5.79 7.33 9.58
C ILE A 109 -6.69 6.10 9.62
N ILE A 110 -6.11 4.90 9.56
CA ILE A 110 -6.84 3.61 9.47
C ILE A 110 -6.50 2.63 10.59
#